data_AF-A0A9D5X468-F1
#
_entry.id   AF-A0A9D5X468-F1
#
_cell.length_a   1.000
_cell.length_b   1.000
_cell.length_c   1.000
_cell.angle_alpha   90.00
_cell.angle_beta   90.00
_cell.angle_gamma   90.00
#
_symmetry.space_group_name_H-M   'P 1'
#
loop_
_entity.id
_entity.type
_entity.pdbx_description
1 polymer ?
#
loop_
_entity_poly.entity_id
_entity_poly.type
_entity_poly.pdbx_seq_one_letter_code
_entity_poly.pdbx_strand_id
1 'polypeptide(L)'
;MDCLTSFENSSLLDVPSPYTYSADKKPVFNEGGRAYTPELCHDFATTFVRCAAGVIAHVKPAALFSFASHKSCSSCASLVCTDPTLRSFLCNATHELSLFGVTLLATTAISGGKVTFVAYRPELVGDILAKSEHCEFLAAFGHSTESVQALMKSMRSRIFAFHARKAAFPHEIG
;
A
#
# COMPACT_ATOMS: atom_id res chain seq x y z
N MET A 1 -4.08 -11.16 12.91
CA MET A 1 -3.85 -9.74 12.61
C MET A 1 -3.34 -9.65 11.17
N ASP A 2 -3.99 -8.82 10.36
CA ASP A 2 -3.83 -8.81 8.90
C ASP A 2 -2.76 -7.78 8.49
N CYS A 3 -1.60 -8.26 8.00
CA CYS A 3 -0.46 -7.44 7.54
C CYS A 3 -0.87 -6.28 6.60
N LEU A 4 -1.90 -6.49 5.77
CA LEU A 4 -2.38 -5.54 4.76
C LEU A 4 -3.27 -4.42 5.35
N THR A 5 -3.70 -4.62 6.60
CA THR A 5 -4.64 -3.74 7.30
C THR A 5 -4.12 -3.26 8.65
N SER A 6 -3.01 -3.83 9.11
CA SER A 6 -2.31 -3.49 10.35
C SER A 6 -1.57 -2.17 10.16
N PHE A 7 -1.66 -1.31 11.17
CA PHE A 7 -0.94 -0.04 11.24
C PHE A 7 0.35 -0.14 12.06
N GLU A 8 0.60 -1.29 12.69
CA GLU A 8 1.78 -1.54 13.51
C GLU A 8 2.90 -2.14 12.67
N ASN A 9 3.85 -1.30 12.27
CA ASN A 9 5.18 -1.70 11.81
C ASN A 9 6.15 -1.57 13.00
N SER A 10 6.04 -2.47 13.99
CA SER A 10 6.92 -2.48 15.18
C SER A 10 8.32 -3.04 14.91
N SER A 11 8.77 -3.09 13.65
CA SER A 11 10.05 -3.73 13.27
C SER A 11 11.07 -2.78 12.63
N LEU A 12 10.84 -1.46 12.66
CA LEU A 12 11.72 -0.47 12.04
C LEU A 12 12.84 0.07 12.96
N LEU A 13 13.16 -0.60 14.07
CA LEU A 13 14.13 -0.06 15.03
C LEU A 13 15.60 -0.39 14.78
N ASP A 14 15.98 -1.22 13.80
CA ASP A 14 17.41 -1.45 13.52
C ASP A 14 17.66 -1.86 12.05
N VAL A 15 17.76 -0.89 11.13
CA VAL A 15 18.48 -1.10 9.86
C VAL A 15 19.19 0.19 9.44
N PRO A 16 20.53 0.18 9.22
CA PRO A 16 21.27 1.35 8.77
C PRO A 16 20.94 1.74 7.32
N SER A 17 21.02 3.05 7.07
CA SER A 17 20.72 3.74 5.81
C SER A 17 21.41 3.13 4.56
N PRO A 18 20.74 2.99 3.41
CA PRO A 18 21.24 2.23 2.26
C PRO A 18 22.15 3.02 1.30
N TYR A 19 22.87 4.06 1.75
CA TYR A 19 23.82 4.80 0.91
C TYR A 19 25.14 4.05 0.66
N THR A 20 25.10 2.80 0.22
CA THR A 20 26.23 2.13 -0.45
C THR A 20 25.72 0.91 -1.23
N TYR A 21 25.15 1.12 -2.41
CA TYR A 21 24.93 0.03 -3.36
C TYR A 21 26.23 -0.19 -4.16
N SER A 22 27.11 -1.05 -3.65
CA SER A 22 28.29 -1.49 -4.39
C SER A 22 27.88 -2.63 -5.32
N ALA A 23 27.79 -2.32 -6.61
CA ALA A 23 27.40 -3.24 -7.67
C ALA A 23 28.51 -4.25 -7.98
N ASP A 24 28.88 -5.13 -7.04
CA ASP A 24 29.69 -6.32 -7.37
C ASP A 24 29.70 -7.42 -6.29
N LYS A 25 28.53 -7.75 -5.73
CA LYS A 25 28.39 -8.98 -4.93
C LYS A 25 27.31 -9.86 -5.53
N LYS A 26 27.74 -11.01 -6.07
CA LYS A 26 26.84 -12.14 -6.38
C LYS A 26 25.96 -12.39 -5.14
N PRO A 27 24.62 -12.37 -5.27
CA PRO A 27 23.76 -12.67 -4.15
C PRO A 27 23.97 -14.14 -3.77
N VAL A 28 24.50 -14.37 -2.57
CA VAL A 28 24.43 -15.66 -1.90
C VAL A 28 22.97 -15.83 -1.50
N PHE A 29 22.25 -16.67 -2.25
CA PHE A 29 20.90 -17.08 -1.91
C PHE A 29 20.96 -17.95 -0.65
N ASN A 30 20.69 -17.37 0.51
CA ASN A 30 20.36 -18.15 1.69
C ASN A 30 18.99 -18.81 1.45
N GLU A 31 18.98 -20.14 1.58
CA GLU A 31 17.82 -21.02 1.46
C GLU A 31 16.71 -20.57 2.43
N GLY A 32 15.54 -20.27 1.87
CA GLY A 32 14.39 -19.70 2.58
C GLY A 32 13.55 -18.74 1.72
N GLY A 33 14.05 -18.36 0.53
CA GLY A 33 13.33 -17.53 -0.42
C GLY A 33 12.03 -18.19 -0.88
N ARG A 34 10.88 -17.70 -0.40
CA ARG A 34 9.58 -18.03 -1.00
C ARG A 34 9.59 -17.53 -2.44
N ALA A 35 9.78 -18.43 -3.39
CA ALA A 35 9.76 -18.10 -4.81
C ALA A 35 8.32 -17.79 -5.24
N TYR A 36 8.01 -16.51 -5.41
CA TYR A 36 6.82 -16.08 -6.13
C TYR A 36 7.03 -16.25 -7.63
N THR A 37 5.96 -16.46 -8.40
CA THR A 37 6.09 -16.61 -9.85
C THR A 37 6.56 -15.27 -10.45
N PRO A 38 7.60 -15.25 -11.32
CA PRO A 38 8.16 -14.01 -11.88
C PRO A 38 7.12 -13.08 -12.48
N GLU A 39 6.05 -13.64 -13.05
CA GLU A 39 4.93 -12.91 -13.65
C GLU A 39 4.15 -12.11 -12.60
N LEU A 40 3.92 -12.68 -11.40
CA LEU A 40 3.20 -11.98 -10.33
C LEU A 40 4.00 -10.77 -9.82
N CYS A 41 5.31 -10.93 -9.69
CA CYS A 41 6.21 -9.83 -9.33
C CYS A 41 6.20 -8.74 -10.42
N HIS A 42 6.30 -9.15 -11.69
CA HIS A 42 6.29 -8.24 -12.84
C HIS A 42 4.98 -7.46 -12.96
N ASP A 43 3.84 -8.13 -12.86
CA ASP A 43 2.52 -7.52 -12.96
C ASP A 43 2.28 -6.52 -11.83
N PHE A 44 2.67 -6.89 -10.61
CA PHE A 44 2.56 -6.02 -9.45
C PHE A 44 3.47 -4.79 -9.60
N ALA A 45 4.75 -4.99 -9.93
CA ALA A 45 5.70 -3.90 -10.11
C ALA A 45 5.25 -2.94 -11.22
N THR A 46 4.82 -3.47 -12.36
CA THR A 46 4.30 -2.68 -13.49
C THR A 46 3.09 -1.84 -13.07
N THR A 47 2.14 -2.45 -12.37
CA THR A 47 0.95 -1.75 -11.87
C THR A 47 1.32 -0.66 -10.86
N PHE A 48 2.17 -1.01 -9.90
CA PHE A 48 2.60 -0.10 -8.84
C PHE A 48 3.37 1.10 -9.42
N VAL A 49 4.35 0.87 -10.30
CA VAL A 49 5.11 1.95 -10.94
C VAL A 49 4.19 2.84 -11.77
N ARG A 50 3.32 2.26 -12.60
CA ARG A 50 2.41 3.05 -13.45
C ARG A 50 1.47 3.93 -12.64
N CYS A 51 0.93 3.42 -11.54
CA CYS A 51 -0.09 4.14 -10.77
C CYS A 51 0.47 5.02 -9.65
N ALA A 52 1.63 4.66 -9.10
CA ALA A 52 2.24 5.33 -7.96
C ALA A 52 3.58 6.00 -8.28
N ALA A 53 3.90 6.25 -9.57
CA ALA A 53 5.14 6.93 -9.99
C ALA A 53 5.39 8.23 -9.22
N GLY A 54 4.36 9.05 -8.99
CA GLY A 54 4.48 10.28 -8.22
C GLY A 54 4.84 10.03 -6.75
N VAL A 55 4.32 8.97 -6.15
CA VAL A 55 4.68 8.56 -4.79
C VAL A 55 6.13 8.07 -4.78
N ILE A 56 6.49 7.20 -5.73
CA ILE A 56 7.86 6.67 -5.87
C ILE A 56 8.87 7.81 -6.00
N ALA A 57 8.58 8.79 -6.86
CA ALA A 57 9.42 9.95 -7.14
C ALA A 57 9.38 11.06 -6.06
N HIS A 58 8.73 10.85 -4.92
CA HIS A 58 8.56 11.86 -3.86
C HIS A 58 7.83 13.15 -4.31
N VAL A 59 7.02 13.10 -5.36
CA VAL A 59 6.26 14.25 -5.88
C VAL A 59 4.83 14.27 -5.35
N LYS A 60 4.26 13.10 -5.03
CA LYS A 60 2.89 12.98 -4.50
C LYS A 60 2.90 12.27 -3.15
N PRO A 61 2.07 12.72 -2.18
CA PRO A 61 1.99 12.11 -0.85
C PRO A 61 1.37 10.71 -0.90
N ALA A 62 0.40 10.49 -1.79
CA ALA A 62 -0.33 9.24 -1.92
C ALA A 62 -0.84 8.99 -3.35
N ALA A 63 -1.16 7.74 -3.65
CA ALA A 63 -1.81 7.29 -4.87
C ALA A 63 -2.73 6.09 -4.58
N LEU A 64 -3.94 6.12 -5.13
CA LEU A 64 -4.89 5.01 -5.10
C LEU A 64 -4.71 4.16 -6.36
N PHE A 65 -4.59 2.85 -6.20
CA PHE A 65 -4.54 1.93 -7.33
C PHE A 65 -5.16 0.58 -7.01
N SER A 66 -5.58 -0.14 -8.05
CA SER A 66 -6.08 -1.50 -7.93
C SER A 66 -5.13 -2.46 -8.62
N PHE A 67 -4.81 -3.55 -7.93
CA PHE A 67 -4.03 -4.65 -8.46
C PHE A 67 -4.91 -5.89 -8.58
N ALA A 68 -4.83 -6.59 -9.70
CA ALA A 68 -5.52 -7.85 -9.94
C ALA A 68 -4.50 -8.89 -10.42
N SER A 69 -4.45 -10.04 -9.75
CA SER A 69 -3.70 -11.19 -10.24
C SER A 69 -4.48 -11.84 -11.37
N HIS A 70 -3.91 -11.90 -12.58
CA HIS A 70 -4.54 -12.50 -13.76
C HIS A 70 -4.71 -14.03 -13.68
N LYS A 71 -4.18 -14.67 -12.64
CA LYS A 71 -4.50 -16.07 -12.32
C LYS A 71 -5.88 -16.12 -11.69
N SER A 72 -6.91 -16.01 -12.54
CA SER A 72 -8.26 -16.41 -12.19
C SER A 72 -8.20 -17.84 -11.67
N CYS A 73 -8.48 -18.04 -10.38
CA CYS A 73 -8.76 -19.36 -9.86
C CYS A 73 -9.99 -19.89 -10.61
N SER A 74 -9.78 -20.69 -11.64
CA SER A 74 -10.84 -21.27 -12.48
C SER A 74 -11.78 -22.18 -11.68
N SER A 75 -11.38 -22.60 -10.48
CA SER A 75 -12.19 -23.40 -9.54
C SER A 75 -12.86 -22.58 -8.43
N CYS A 76 -12.65 -21.27 -8.35
CA CYS A 76 -13.20 -20.46 -7.27
C CYS A 76 -14.59 -19.92 -7.65
N ALA A 77 -15.64 -20.72 -7.39
CA ALA A 77 -17.03 -20.25 -7.41
C ALA A 77 -17.36 -19.29 -6.25
N SER A 78 -16.41 -19.01 -5.35
CA SER A 78 -16.57 -18.13 -4.20
C SER A 78 -16.16 -16.68 -4.53
N LEU A 79 -16.98 -15.72 -4.12
CA LEU A 79 -16.70 -14.27 -4.16
C LEU A 79 -15.42 -13.86 -3.41
N VAL A 80 -14.91 -14.72 -2.52
CA VAL A 80 -13.68 -14.49 -1.75
C VAL A 80 -12.64 -15.51 -2.22
N CYS A 81 -11.82 -15.11 -3.20
CA CYS A 81 -10.62 -15.88 -3.55
C CYS A 81 -9.57 -15.64 -2.47
N THR A 82 -9.50 -16.56 -1.50
CA THR A 82 -8.49 -16.58 -0.45
C THR A 82 -7.22 -17.27 -0.95
N ASP A 83 -6.60 -16.79 -2.04
CA ASP A 83 -5.30 -17.34 -2.45
C ASP A 83 -4.24 -16.96 -1.39
N PRO A 84 -3.79 -17.92 -0.56
CA PRO A 84 -2.80 -17.64 0.48
C PRO A 84 -1.47 -17.18 -0.12
N THR A 85 -1.20 -17.53 -1.38
CA THR A 85 -0.01 -17.14 -2.13
C THR A 85 -0.05 -15.65 -2.47
N LEU A 86 -1.15 -15.17 -3.04
CA LEU A 86 -1.34 -13.74 -3.34
C LEU A 86 -1.29 -12.92 -2.05
N ARG A 87 -1.95 -13.39 -0.99
CA ARG A 87 -1.92 -12.72 0.31
C ARG A 87 -0.50 -12.61 0.87
N SER A 88 0.26 -13.72 0.88
CA SER A 88 1.65 -13.72 1.34
C SER A 88 2.52 -12.81 0.48
N PHE A 89 2.36 -12.85 -0.84
CA PHE A 89 3.06 -11.96 -1.77
C PHE A 89 2.82 -10.48 -1.43
N LEU A 90 1.56 -10.08 -1.26
CA LEU A 90 1.20 -8.70 -0.94
C LEU A 90 1.70 -8.26 0.43
N CYS A 91 1.71 -9.15 1.44
CA CYS A 91 2.35 -8.86 2.73
C CYS A 91 3.83 -8.53 2.54
N ASN A 92 4.54 -9.38 1.79
CA ASN A 92 5.96 -9.21 1.55
C ASN A 92 6.23 -7.94 0.73
N ALA A 93 5.47 -7.68 -0.33
CA ALA A 93 5.58 -6.45 -1.11
C ALA A 93 5.36 -5.20 -0.25
N THR A 94 4.37 -5.23 0.66
CA THR A 94 4.13 -4.13 1.60
C THR A 94 5.31 -3.91 2.54
N HIS A 95 5.89 -5.00 3.05
CA HIS A 95 7.09 -4.92 3.89
C HIS A 95 8.29 -4.35 3.14
N GLU A 96 8.64 -4.92 1.98
CA GLU A 96 9.77 -4.48 1.17
C GLU A 96 9.65 -3.00 0.77
N LEU A 97 8.46 -2.56 0.32
CA LEU A 97 8.25 -1.16 -0.03
C LEU A 97 8.36 -0.20 1.16
N SER A 98 8.03 -0.67 2.37
CA SER A 98 8.17 0.13 3.59
C SER A 98 9.63 0.44 3.91
N LEU A 99 10.56 -0.45 3.53
CA LEU A 99 12.00 -0.21 3.63
C LEU A 99 12.47 0.96 2.74
N PHE A 100 11.71 1.26 1.68
CA PHE A 100 11.92 2.41 0.79
C PHE A 100 11.01 3.61 1.11
N GLY A 101 10.40 3.62 2.30
CA GLY A 101 9.56 4.71 2.77
C GLY A 101 8.18 4.81 2.11
N VAL A 102 7.73 3.75 1.43
CA VAL A 102 6.38 3.68 0.85
C VAL A 102 5.54 2.67 1.63
N THR A 103 4.40 3.12 2.14
CA THR A 103 3.44 2.24 2.81
C THR A 103 2.30 1.89 1.85
N LEU A 104 1.95 0.61 1.77
CA LEU A 104 0.73 0.16 1.11
C LEU A 104 -0.36 -0.13 2.14
N LEU A 105 -1.50 0.51 1.97
CA LEU A 105 -2.68 0.30 2.81
C LEU A 105 -3.81 -0.27 1.98
N ALA A 106 -4.20 -1.52 2.24
CA ALA A 106 -5.30 -2.14 1.51
C ALA A 106 -6.64 -1.49 1.89
N THR A 107 -7.34 -0.92 0.92
CA THR A 107 -8.66 -0.30 1.13
C THR A 107 -9.78 -1.31 0.99
N THR A 108 -9.54 -2.49 0.43
CA THR A 108 -10.52 -3.58 0.31
C THR A 108 -9.92 -4.91 0.77
N ALA A 109 -10.79 -5.86 1.12
CA ALA A 109 -10.36 -7.25 1.21
C ALA A 109 -9.97 -7.77 -0.18
N ILE A 110 -9.08 -8.76 -0.23
CA ILE A 110 -8.76 -9.47 -1.48
C ILE A 110 -10.01 -10.24 -1.91
N SER A 111 -10.55 -9.91 -3.08
CA SER A 111 -11.75 -10.55 -3.65
C SER A 111 -11.56 -10.75 -5.15
N GLY A 112 -11.85 -11.96 -5.64
CA GLY A 112 -11.62 -12.32 -7.05
C GLY A 112 -10.18 -12.11 -7.53
N GLY A 113 -9.18 -12.24 -6.65
CA GLY A 113 -7.77 -11.97 -6.98
C GLY A 113 -7.42 -10.48 -7.12
N LYS A 114 -8.35 -9.58 -6.77
CA LYS A 114 -8.18 -8.14 -6.83
C LYS A 114 -8.12 -7.51 -5.43
N VAL A 115 -7.30 -6.49 -5.30
CA VAL A 115 -7.17 -5.65 -4.10
C VAL A 115 -6.92 -4.21 -4.51
N THR A 116 -7.48 -3.27 -3.76
CA THR A 116 -7.22 -1.84 -3.94
C THR A 116 -6.33 -1.36 -2.80
N PHE A 117 -5.32 -0.55 -3.13
CA PHE A 117 -4.34 0.00 -2.22
C PHE A 117 -4.30 1.51 -2.31
N VAL A 118 -4.06 2.15 -1.17
CA VAL A 118 -3.44 3.46 -1.12
C VAL A 118 -1.95 3.27 -0.86
N ALA A 119 -1.11 3.60 -1.84
CA ALA A 119 0.31 3.79 -1.63
C ALA A 119 0.56 5.21 -1.11
N TYR A 120 1.34 5.38 -0.06
CA TYR A 120 1.66 6.70 0.46
C TYR A 120 3.04 6.76 1.11
N ARG A 121 3.60 7.97 1.18
CA ARG A 121 4.82 8.26 1.94
C ARG A 121 4.45 8.93 3.26
N PRO A 122 4.74 8.32 4.41
CA PRO A 122 4.41 8.91 5.72
C PRO A 122 4.99 10.31 5.91
N GLU A 123 6.21 10.55 5.43
CA GLU A 123 6.90 11.85 5.49
C GLU A 123 6.09 12.96 4.79
N LEU A 124 5.74 12.78 3.51
CA LEU A 124 4.98 13.78 2.74
C LEU A 124 3.56 13.99 3.28
N VAL A 125 2.95 12.96 3.86
CA VAL A 125 1.66 13.12 4.57
C VAL A 125 1.87 13.89 5.88
N GLY A 126 3.00 13.71 6.56
CA GLY A 126 3.41 14.50 7.71
C GLY A 126 3.58 15.97 7.36
N ASP A 127 4.22 16.29 6.24
CA ASP A 127 4.39 17.67 5.76
C ASP A 127 3.05 18.36 5.47
N ILE A 128 2.05 17.60 5.02
CA ILE A 128 0.68 18.09 4.84
C ILE A 128 0.09 18.45 6.21
N LEU A 129 0.21 17.57 7.20
CA LEU A 129 -0.31 17.79 8.55
C LEU A 129 0.44 18.88 9.34
N ALA A 130 1.67 19.22 8.93
CA ALA A 130 2.43 20.31 9.54
C ALA A 130 1.83 21.70 9.24
N LYS A 131 0.99 21.82 8.21
CA LYS A 131 0.36 23.08 7.80
C LYS A 131 -1.05 23.20 8.40
N SER A 132 -1.27 24.26 9.18
CA SER A 132 -2.57 24.49 9.86
C SER A 132 -3.73 24.59 8.87
N GLU A 133 -3.53 25.28 7.75
CA GLU A 133 -4.54 25.42 6.68
C GLU A 133 -5.01 24.07 6.13
N HIS A 134 -4.09 23.10 5.97
CA HIS A 134 -4.44 21.76 5.52
C HIS A 134 -5.16 20.97 6.60
N CYS A 135 -4.75 21.11 7.86
CA CYS A 135 -5.41 20.47 8.98
C CYS A 135 -6.85 20.97 9.17
N GLU A 136 -7.07 22.28 9.06
CA GLU A 136 -8.41 22.88 9.10
C GLU A 136 -9.28 22.35 7.96
N PHE A 137 -8.75 22.32 6.73
CA PHE A 137 -9.43 21.74 5.58
C PHE A 137 -9.81 20.27 5.84
N LEU A 138 -8.83 19.42 6.18
CA LEU A 138 -9.05 18.01 6.45
C LEU A 138 -10.08 17.77 7.57
N ALA A 139 -10.02 18.56 8.65
CA ALA A 139 -10.96 18.49 9.76
C ALA A 139 -12.38 18.91 9.35
N ALA A 140 -12.53 19.96 8.53
CA ALA A 140 -13.83 20.37 7.97
C ALA A 140 -14.46 19.25 7.14
N PHE A 141 -13.63 18.48 6.43
CA PHE A 141 -14.06 17.28 5.73
C PHE A 141 -14.23 16.07 6.64
N GLY A 142 -13.98 16.13 7.95
CA GLY A 142 -14.17 15.01 8.89
C GLY A 142 -13.05 13.96 8.88
N HIS A 143 -11.84 14.36 8.52
CA HIS A 143 -10.63 13.55 8.66
C HIS A 143 -9.89 13.87 9.96
N SER A 144 -9.30 12.84 10.59
CA SER A 144 -8.43 13.04 11.75
C SER A 144 -7.08 13.57 11.29
N THR A 145 -6.57 14.57 12.00
CA THR A 145 -5.29 15.25 11.73
C THR A 145 -4.26 15.01 12.85
N GLU A 146 -4.58 14.16 13.84
CA GLU A 146 -3.74 13.88 15.00
C GLU A 146 -2.42 13.19 14.63
N SER A 147 -2.44 12.38 13.59
CA SER A 147 -1.27 11.69 13.07
C SER A 147 -1.48 11.25 11.62
N VAL A 148 -0.37 10.98 10.94
CA VAL A 148 -0.38 10.36 9.60
C VAL A 148 -1.21 9.08 9.60
N GLN A 149 -1.05 8.23 10.61
CA GLN A 149 -1.77 6.96 10.72
C GLN A 149 -3.28 7.19 10.85
N ALA A 150 -3.70 8.15 11.69
CA ALA A 150 -5.11 8.46 11.90
C ALA A 150 -5.75 9.03 10.62
N LEU A 151 -5.06 9.92 9.92
CA LEU A 151 -5.49 10.45 8.63
C LEU A 151 -5.66 9.34 7.59
N MET A 152 -4.63 8.50 7.40
CA MET A 152 -4.67 7.43 6.40
C MET A 152 -5.70 6.35 6.74
N LYS A 153 -5.94 6.07 8.03
CA LYS A 153 -7.04 5.20 8.48
C LYS A 153 -8.41 5.79 8.17
N SER A 154 -8.59 7.10 8.37
CA SER A 154 -9.83 7.80 8.00
C SER A 154 -10.06 7.76 6.48
N MET A 155 -9.03 8.10 5.69
CA MET A 155 -9.06 8.04 4.22
C MET A 155 -9.42 6.65 3.72
N ARG A 156 -8.73 5.61 4.21
CA ARG A 156 -9.02 4.20 3.89
C ARG A 156 -10.48 3.85 4.17
N SER A 157 -11.01 4.26 5.32
CA SER A 157 -12.38 3.94 5.72
C SER A 157 -13.40 4.57 4.78
N ARG A 158 -13.16 5.80 4.30
CA ARG A 158 -14.01 6.45 3.30
C ARG A 158 -13.92 5.80 1.92
N ILE A 159 -12.71 5.49 1.46
CA ILE A 159 -12.50 4.81 0.18
C ILE A 159 -13.20 3.44 0.18
N PHE A 160 -13.09 2.70 1.29
CA PHE A 160 -13.82 1.45 1.47
C PHE A 160 -15.34 1.66 1.43
N ALA A 161 -15.88 2.63 2.17
CA ALA A 161 -17.31 2.93 2.20
C ALA A 161 -17.84 3.31 0.81
N PHE A 162 -17.07 4.09 0.05
CA PHE A 162 -17.40 4.45 -1.33
C PHE A 162 -17.49 3.22 -2.23
N HIS A 163 -16.46 2.37 -2.25
CA HIS A 163 -16.45 1.18 -3.09
C HIS A 163 -17.50 0.14 -2.65
N ALA A 164 -17.89 0.14 -1.37
CA ALA A 164 -19.00 -0.64 -0.85
C ALA A 164 -20.40 -0.05 -1.18
N ARG A 165 -20.47 1.04 -1.96
CA ARG A 165 -21.69 1.80 -2.31
C ARG A 165 -22.45 2.35 -1.10
N LYS A 166 -21.75 2.59 0.01
CA LYS A 166 -22.32 3.15 1.24
C LYS A 166 -22.13 4.66 1.37
N ALA A 167 -21.40 5.28 0.44
CA ALA A 167 -21.11 6.72 0.44
C ALA A 167 -20.88 7.23 -1.00
N ALA A 168 -21.13 8.53 -1.23
CA ALA A 168 -20.68 9.23 -2.43
C ALA A 168 -19.15 9.46 -2.39
N PHE A 169 -18.49 9.53 -3.56
CA PHE A 169 -17.04 9.75 -3.62
C PHE A 169 -16.72 11.18 -3.16
N PRO A 170 -15.69 11.41 -2.33
CA PRO A 170 -15.16 12.75 -2.18
C PRO A 170 -14.39 13.10 -3.46
N HIS A 171 -15.06 13.72 -4.43
CA HIS A 171 -14.43 14.21 -5.67
C HIS A 171 -13.45 15.38 -5.42
N GLU A 172 -13.36 15.87 -4.18
CA GLU A 172 -12.69 17.11 -3.79
C GLU A 172 -11.32 16.89 -3.13
N ILE A 173 -10.83 15.64 -3.02
CA ILE A 173 -9.53 15.33 -2.40
C ILE A 173 -8.60 14.75 -3.48
N GLY A 174 -8.02 15.64 -4.29
CA GLY A 174 -7.07 15.32 -5.37
C GLY A 174 -5.96 16.34 -5.48
#